data_AF-A0A7C9NBJ2-F1
#
_entry.id   AF-A0A7C9NBJ2-F1
#
_cell.length_a   1.000
_cell.length_b   1.000
_cell.length_c   1.000
_cell.angle_alpha   90.00
_cell.angle_beta   90.00
_cell.angle_gamma   90.00
#
_symmetry.space_group_name_H-M   'P 1'
#
loop_
_entity.id
_entity.type
_entity.pdbx_description
1 polymer ?
#
loop_
_entity_poly.entity_id
_entity_poly.type
_entity_poly.pdbx_seq_one_letter_code
_entity_poly.pdbx_strand_id
1 'polypeptide(L)'
;MFAGNHCDEIAFDAEGSPWRDPFARMRAKKPVFHYLREPHGFSNFQLWGNLHYQMQWSVRTLEAQLAEEGAPHVLQLNAFGCEGPKGDWRNPARWMLYADGREVARGDGDRARRCFEESAETFRDLCREAVETAGLDELTEREYWLLCRARDVARFEPFDRALGAAGAREGRV
;
A
#
# COMPACT_ATOMS: atom_id res chain seq x y z
N MET A 1 13.31 36.43 15.98
CA MET A 1 13.49 35.53 17.13
C MET A 1 12.16 34.85 17.40
N PHE A 2 12.18 33.51 17.37
CA PHE A 2 11.16 32.57 17.86
C PHE A 2 10.78 32.90 19.32
N ALA A 3 9.66 32.53 19.93
CA ALA A 3 8.60 31.59 19.62
C ALA A 3 7.33 32.03 20.38
N GLY A 4 6.17 32.02 19.73
CA GLY A 4 4.89 32.03 20.44
C GLY A 4 4.52 30.58 20.75
N ASN A 5 4.71 30.15 22.00
CA ASN A 5 4.29 28.83 22.46
C ASN A 5 2.78 28.71 22.31
N HIS A 6 2.33 27.89 21.36
CA HIS A 6 0.96 27.38 21.32
C HIS A 6 0.89 26.29 22.39
N CYS A 7 0.61 26.69 23.63
CA CYS A 7 0.30 25.76 24.70
C CYS A 7 -1.05 25.13 24.38
N ASP A 8 -1.06 23.83 24.05
CA ASP A 8 -2.26 23.00 24.10
C ASP A 8 -2.71 22.95 25.57
N GLU A 9 -3.67 23.80 25.95
CA GLU A 9 -4.35 23.70 27.24
C GLU A 9 -5.17 22.40 27.25
N ILE A 10 -4.66 21.40 27.97
CA ILE A 10 -5.39 20.17 28.26
C ILE A 10 -6.47 20.51 29.29
N ALA A 11 -7.71 20.70 28.84
CA ALA A 11 -8.86 20.79 29.72
C ALA A 11 -9.14 19.40 30.34
N PHE A 12 -9.43 19.35 31.64
CA PHE A 12 -9.77 18.12 32.36
C PHE A 12 -11.26 18.14 32.74
N ASP A 13 -11.91 16.98 32.75
CA ASP A 13 -13.27 16.83 33.26
C ASP A 13 -13.32 16.93 34.80
N ALA A 14 -14.54 16.95 35.35
CA ALA A 14 -14.76 17.06 36.80
C ALA A 14 -14.16 15.89 37.61
N GLU A 15 -13.72 14.82 36.95
CA GLU A 15 -13.10 13.63 37.53
C GLU A 15 -11.57 13.61 37.34
N GLY A 16 -10.99 14.68 36.76
CA GLY A 16 -9.56 14.81 36.53
C GLY A 16 -9.02 14.01 35.33
N SER A 17 -9.89 13.50 34.47
CA SER A 17 -9.53 12.86 33.21
C SER A 17 -9.43 13.91 32.09
N PRO A 18 -8.46 13.81 31.16
CA PRO A 18 -8.37 14.74 30.04
C PRO A 18 -9.66 14.74 29.23
N TRP A 19 -10.27 15.91 29.03
CA TRP A 19 -11.47 16.07 28.24
C TRP A 19 -11.15 15.71 26.79
N ARG A 20 -11.66 14.56 26.31
CA ARG A 20 -11.54 14.18 24.90
C ARG A 20 -12.71 14.79 24.15
N ASP A 21 -12.45 15.85 23.37
CA ASP A 21 -13.47 16.44 22.49
C ASP A 21 -14.05 15.32 21.58
N PRO A 22 -15.33 14.96 21.74
CA PRO A 22 -15.95 13.88 20.97
C PRO A 22 -16.04 14.21 19.47
N PHE A 23 -15.87 15.48 19.10
CA PHE A 23 -15.86 15.97 17.73
C PHE A 23 -14.45 16.25 17.19
N ALA A 24 -13.37 16.03 17.96
CA ALA A 24 -12.00 16.25 17.50
C ALA A 24 -11.71 15.46 16.21
N ARG A 25 -12.21 14.23 16.11
CA ARG A 25 -12.07 13.38 14.91
C ARG A 25 -12.84 13.91 13.70
N MET A 26 -13.92 14.67 13.90
CA MET A 26 -14.68 15.30 12.82
C MET A 26 -14.08 16.64 12.39
N ARG A 27 -13.48 17.38 13.33
CA ARG A 27 -12.81 18.67 13.08
C ARG A 27 -11.40 18.50 12.51
N ALA A 28 -10.76 17.35 12.74
CA ALA A 28 -9.50 17.01 12.13
C ALA A 28 -9.64 17.04 10.60
N LYS A 29 -8.86 17.92 9.95
CA LYS A 29 -8.79 17.98 8.49
C LYS A 29 -8.32 16.61 7.99
N LYS A 30 -9.17 15.89 7.26
CA LYS A 30 -8.80 14.59 6.71
C LYS A 30 -7.59 14.79 5.79
N PRO A 31 -6.54 13.95 5.87
CA PRO A 31 -5.49 13.97 4.86
C PRO A 31 -6.14 13.77 3.48
N VAL A 32 -5.78 14.63 2.54
CA VAL A 32 -6.25 14.54 1.15
C VAL A 32 -5.51 13.37 0.53
N PHE A 33 -6.25 12.34 0.13
CA PHE A 33 -5.70 11.18 -0.56
C PHE A 33 -5.98 11.34 -2.05
N HIS A 34 -4.93 11.34 -2.87
CA HIS A 34 -5.04 11.31 -4.31
C HIS A 34 -5.14 9.85 -4.77
N TYR A 35 -6.30 9.47 -5.29
CA TYR A 35 -6.59 8.10 -5.72
C TYR A 35 -6.31 7.94 -7.20
N LEU A 36 -5.61 6.85 -7.58
CA LEU A 36 -5.46 6.45 -8.99
C LEU A 36 -6.78 5.94 -9.57
N ARG A 37 -7.60 5.33 -8.71
CA ARG A 37 -8.97 4.93 -9.04
C ARG A 37 -9.94 5.74 -8.21
N GLU A 38 -10.72 6.60 -8.88
CA GLU A 38 -11.74 7.39 -8.20
C GLU A 38 -12.80 6.49 -7.55
N PRO A 39 -13.16 6.77 -6.28
CA PRO A 39 -14.14 5.95 -5.62
C PRO A 39 -15.58 6.28 -6.06
N HIS A 40 -16.20 5.49 -6.95
CA HIS A 40 -17.64 5.56 -7.24
C HIS A 40 -18.53 4.97 -6.14
N GLY A 41 -19.38 5.80 -5.52
CA GLY A 41 -20.46 5.35 -4.63
C GLY A 41 -20.05 5.05 -3.18
N PHE A 42 -21.03 5.10 -2.27
CA PHE A 42 -20.81 4.99 -0.81
C PHE A 42 -20.19 3.65 -0.37
N SER A 43 -20.62 2.54 -0.99
CA SER A 43 -20.14 1.19 -0.69
C SER A 43 -18.68 0.99 -1.08
N ASN A 44 -18.21 1.67 -2.12
CA ASN A 44 -16.85 1.50 -2.59
C ASN A 44 -15.86 2.48 -1.95
N PHE A 45 -16.32 3.57 -1.31
CA PHE A 45 -15.44 4.49 -0.59
C PHE A 45 -14.61 3.78 0.50
N GLN A 46 -15.19 2.78 1.18
CA GLN A 46 -14.49 2.00 2.22
C GLN A 46 -13.49 0.98 1.65
N LEU A 47 -13.70 0.50 0.42
CA LEU A 47 -12.83 -0.47 -0.26
C LEU A 47 -11.73 0.22 -1.08
N TRP A 48 -12.06 1.34 -1.71
CA TRP A 48 -11.19 2.12 -2.60
C TRP A 48 -10.44 3.25 -1.86
N GLY A 49 -10.89 3.64 -0.66
CA GLY A 49 -10.14 4.46 0.29
C GLY A 49 -9.01 3.73 1.03
N ASN A 50 -8.77 2.47 0.66
CA ASN A 50 -7.79 1.59 1.27
C ASN A 50 -6.42 1.77 0.60
N LEU A 51 -5.38 1.98 1.42
CA LEU A 51 -4.01 2.17 0.96
C LEU A 51 -3.49 0.94 0.19
N HIS A 52 -3.71 -0.27 0.70
CA HIS A 52 -3.28 -1.50 0.04
C HIS A 52 -3.91 -1.66 -1.35
N TYR A 53 -5.19 -1.35 -1.47
CA TYR A 53 -5.91 -1.42 -2.76
C TYR A 53 -5.30 -0.48 -3.79
N GLN A 54 -5.05 0.79 -3.39
CA GLN A 54 -4.43 1.77 -4.27
C GLN A 54 -3.00 1.39 -4.67
N MET A 55 -2.23 0.82 -3.73
CA MET A 55 -0.89 0.30 -4.03
C MET A 55 -0.94 -0.86 -5.03
N GLN A 56 -1.83 -1.83 -4.83
CA GLN A 56 -1.98 -2.94 -5.79
C GLN A 56 -2.41 -2.47 -7.16
N TRP A 57 -3.35 -1.53 -7.21
CA TRP A 57 -3.79 -0.94 -8.47
C TRP A 57 -2.63 -0.25 -9.19
N SER A 58 -1.84 0.54 -8.48
CA SER A 58 -0.64 1.20 -9.02
C SER A 58 0.33 0.22 -9.65
N VAL A 59 0.61 -0.89 -8.97
CA VAL A 59 1.53 -1.93 -9.45
C VAL A 59 0.98 -2.66 -10.67
N ARG A 60 -0.33 -2.96 -10.70
CA ARG A 60 -0.96 -3.57 -11.89
C ARG A 60 -0.97 -2.63 -13.09
N THR A 61 -1.22 -1.35 -12.87
CA THR A 61 -1.14 -0.34 -13.92
C THR A 61 0.29 -0.23 -14.46
N LEU A 62 1.29 -0.27 -13.57
CA LEU A 62 2.70 -0.27 -13.99
C LEU A 62 3.07 -1.51 -14.80
N GLU A 63 2.65 -2.71 -14.36
CA GLU A 63 2.89 -3.96 -15.11
C GLU A 63 2.30 -3.90 -16.53
N ALA A 64 1.09 -3.35 -16.68
CA ALA A 64 0.48 -3.15 -17.99
C ALA A 64 1.26 -2.14 -18.86
N GLN A 65 1.73 -1.03 -18.27
CA GLN A 65 2.55 -0.04 -18.98
C GLN A 65 3.88 -0.64 -19.46
N LEU A 66 4.58 -1.39 -18.61
CA LEU A 66 5.83 -2.06 -18.98
C LEU A 66 5.63 -3.06 -20.13
N ALA A 67 4.50 -3.77 -20.13
CA ALA A 67 4.14 -4.66 -21.23
C ALA A 67 3.84 -3.91 -22.55
N GLU A 68 3.17 -2.75 -22.50
CA GLU A 68 2.93 -1.89 -23.66
C GLU A 68 4.21 -1.25 -24.21
N GLU A 69 5.16 -0.93 -23.34
CA GLU A 69 6.49 -0.37 -23.67
C GLU A 69 7.45 -1.41 -24.28
N GLY A 70 7.06 -2.70 -24.29
CA GLY A 70 7.85 -3.79 -24.86
C GLY A 70 8.90 -4.39 -23.92
N ALA A 71 8.87 -4.04 -22.63
CA ALA A 71 9.72 -4.58 -21.58
C ALA A 71 8.86 -5.26 -20.49
N PRO A 72 8.18 -6.38 -20.82
CA PRO A 72 7.24 -7.00 -19.89
C PRO A 72 7.97 -7.59 -18.68
N HIS A 73 7.59 -7.14 -17.48
CA HIS A 73 8.06 -7.69 -16.20
C HIS A 73 6.87 -8.11 -15.35
N VAL A 74 7.00 -9.22 -14.61
CA VAL A 74 5.94 -9.71 -13.73
C VAL A 74 6.11 -9.09 -12.35
N LEU A 75 5.21 -8.16 -12.01
CA LEU A 75 5.24 -7.48 -10.72
C LEU A 75 4.37 -8.17 -9.67
N GLN A 76 4.84 -8.15 -8.43
CA GLN A 76 4.09 -8.62 -7.26
C GLN A 76 4.31 -7.70 -6.06
N LEU A 77 3.22 -7.21 -5.49
CA LEU A 77 3.23 -6.41 -4.26
C LEU A 77 2.76 -7.25 -3.08
N ASN A 78 3.61 -7.39 -2.07
CA ASN A 78 3.26 -7.96 -0.78
C ASN A 78 3.19 -6.82 0.25
N ALA A 79 2.01 -6.57 0.81
CA ALA A 79 1.85 -5.61 1.89
C ALA A 79 1.36 -6.33 3.15
N PHE A 80 1.87 -5.91 4.29
CA PHE A 80 1.65 -6.58 5.57
C PHE A 80 1.11 -5.58 6.59
N GLY A 81 0.04 -5.97 7.29
CA GLY A 81 -0.45 -5.23 8.46
C GLY A 81 0.46 -5.42 9.69
N CYS A 82 0.23 -4.63 10.73
CA CYS A 82 0.85 -4.83 12.05
C CYS A 82 0.36 -6.14 12.72
N GLU A 83 1.18 -6.67 13.63
CA GLU A 83 1.06 -8.02 14.19
C GLU A 83 -0.29 -8.30 14.86
N GLY A 84 -0.86 -9.46 14.54
CA GLY A 84 -2.08 -10.00 15.11
C GLY A 84 -2.85 -10.86 14.08
N PRO A 85 -3.72 -11.78 14.51
CA PRO A 85 -4.51 -12.65 13.63
C PRO A 85 -5.51 -11.88 12.73
N LYS A 86 -5.60 -10.55 12.89
CA LYS A 86 -6.42 -9.61 12.14
C LYS A 86 -5.63 -8.33 11.83
N GLY A 87 -4.42 -8.45 11.29
CA GLY A 87 -3.70 -7.27 10.79
C GLY A 87 -4.60 -6.47 9.84
N ASP A 88 -4.63 -5.14 9.98
CA ASP A 88 -5.44 -4.30 9.12
C ASP A 88 -4.80 -4.21 7.74
N TRP A 89 -5.17 -5.16 6.87
CA TRP A 89 -4.77 -5.18 5.47
C TRP A 89 -5.15 -3.88 4.73
N ARG A 90 -6.10 -3.10 5.28
CA ARG A 90 -6.49 -1.81 4.69
C ARG A 90 -5.48 -0.69 4.89
N ASN A 91 -4.60 -0.87 5.87
CA ASN A 91 -3.52 0.05 6.17
C ASN A 91 -2.25 -0.75 6.45
N PRO A 92 -1.55 -1.20 5.40
CA PRO A 92 -0.34 -1.99 5.56
C PRO A 92 0.70 -1.17 6.32
N ALA A 93 1.37 -1.80 7.30
CA ALA A 93 2.47 -1.21 8.06
C ALA A 93 3.80 -1.29 7.30
N ARG A 94 3.94 -2.28 6.42
CA ARG A 94 5.13 -2.48 5.57
C ARG A 94 4.73 -3.08 4.23
N TRP A 95 5.57 -2.88 3.23
CA TRP A 95 5.36 -3.43 1.89
C TRP A 95 6.68 -3.80 1.23
N MET A 96 6.58 -4.74 0.30
CA MET A 96 7.69 -5.25 -0.51
C MET A 96 7.18 -5.42 -1.95
N LEU A 97 7.93 -4.88 -2.90
CA LEU A 97 7.70 -5.02 -4.33
C LEU A 97 8.70 -6.02 -4.89
N TYR A 98 8.19 -6.97 -5.65
CA TYR A 98 8.96 -7.95 -6.39
C TYR A 98 8.73 -7.75 -7.88
N ALA A 99 9.79 -7.93 -8.66
CA ALA A 99 9.76 -8.00 -10.11
C ALA A 99 10.49 -9.28 -10.53
N ASP A 100 9.83 -10.12 -11.32
CA ASP A 100 10.33 -11.40 -11.80
C ASP A 100 10.80 -12.34 -10.66
N GLY A 101 10.17 -12.20 -9.49
CA GLY A 101 10.50 -12.94 -8.28
C GLY A 101 11.66 -12.36 -7.45
N ARG A 102 12.32 -11.28 -7.90
CA ARG A 102 13.37 -10.56 -7.15
C ARG A 102 12.78 -9.39 -6.38
N GLU A 103 13.17 -9.20 -5.13
CA GLU A 103 12.81 -8.00 -4.36
C GLU A 103 13.51 -6.78 -4.97
N VAL A 104 12.73 -5.79 -5.41
CA VAL A 104 13.24 -4.55 -6.04
C VAL A 104 13.04 -3.32 -5.17
N ALA A 105 12.01 -3.32 -4.32
CA ALA A 105 11.80 -2.26 -3.35
C ALA A 105 11.11 -2.77 -2.09
N ARG A 106 11.34 -2.07 -0.99
CA ARG A 106 10.61 -2.26 0.26
C ARG A 106 10.42 -0.92 0.96
N GLY A 107 9.41 -0.82 1.80
CA GLY A 107 9.20 0.38 2.59
C GLY A 107 8.12 0.23 3.64
N ASP A 108 7.99 1.29 4.42
CA ASP A 108 6.96 1.40 5.44
C ASP A 108 5.64 1.86 4.83
N GLY A 109 4.55 1.50 5.51
CA GLY A 109 3.18 1.92 5.18
C GLY A 109 3.01 3.42 5.18
N ASP A 110 3.64 4.11 6.14
CA ASP A 110 3.59 5.57 6.24
C ASP A 110 4.28 6.24 5.05
N ARG A 111 5.35 5.63 4.51
CA ARG A 111 6.00 6.13 3.30
C ARG A 111 5.10 5.96 2.08
N ALA A 112 4.46 4.80 1.93
CA ALA A 112 3.48 4.57 0.86
C ALA A 112 2.31 5.57 0.97
N ARG A 113 1.82 5.83 2.19
CA ARG A 113 0.77 6.81 2.45
C ARG A 113 1.13 8.20 1.96
N ARG A 114 2.32 8.70 2.32
CA ARG A 114 2.79 10.02 1.87
C ARG A 114 2.85 10.15 0.35
N CYS A 115 3.18 9.07 -0.37
CA CYS A 115 3.16 9.08 -1.83
C CYS A 115 1.77 9.46 -2.34
N PHE A 116 0.71 8.81 -1.84
CA PHE A 116 -0.67 9.10 -2.23
C PHE A 116 -1.22 10.42 -1.67
N GLU A 117 -0.64 10.96 -0.61
CA GLU A 117 -0.94 12.32 -0.13
C GLU A 117 -0.35 13.41 -1.05
N GLU A 118 0.75 13.10 -1.75
CA GLU A 118 1.37 14.01 -2.72
C GLU A 118 0.70 13.92 -4.10
N SER A 119 0.57 12.72 -4.66
CA SER A 119 -0.10 12.45 -5.93
C SER A 119 -0.49 10.99 -6.04
N ALA A 120 -1.52 10.72 -6.85
CA ALA A 120 -1.93 9.37 -7.17
C ALA A 120 -0.80 8.58 -7.87
N GLU A 121 0.09 9.28 -8.60
CA GLU A 121 1.13 8.68 -9.43
C GLU A 121 2.46 8.45 -8.69
N THR A 122 2.75 9.20 -7.63
CA THR A 122 4.05 9.15 -6.92
C THR A 122 4.43 7.74 -6.48
N PHE A 123 3.47 6.95 -6.02
CA PHE A 123 3.74 5.56 -5.63
C PHE A 123 4.07 4.67 -6.84
N ARG A 124 3.39 4.88 -7.97
CA ARG A 124 3.66 4.16 -9.23
C ARG A 124 5.04 4.51 -9.75
N ASP A 125 5.39 5.79 -9.75
CA ASP A 125 6.68 6.26 -10.26
C ASP A 125 7.84 5.75 -9.39
N LEU A 126 7.65 5.70 -8.06
CA LEU A 126 8.58 5.04 -7.15
C LEU A 126 8.76 3.55 -7.48
N CYS A 127 7.68 2.84 -7.82
CA CYS A 127 7.76 1.44 -8.22
C CYS A 127 8.48 1.27 -9.57
N ARG A 128 8.23 2.18 -10.53
CA ARG A 128 8.88 2.18 -11.84
C ARG A 128 10.39 2.37 -11.71
N GLU A 129 10.81 3.41 -10.98
CA GLU A 129 12.22 3.70 -10.73
C GLU A 129 12.92 2.49 -10.08
N ALA A 130 12.26 1.81 -9.14
CA ALA A 130 12.81 0.61 -8.50
C ALA A 130 13.00 -0.55 -9.47
N VAL A 131 12.06 -0.77 -10.40
CA VAL A 131 12.17 -1.82 -11.43
C VAL A 131 13.29 -1.50 -12.42
N GLU A 132 13.35 -0.26 -12.90
CA GLU A 132 14.38 0.19 -13.85
C GLU A 132 15.79 0.13 -13.22
N THR A 133 15.92 0.48 -11.94
CA THR A 133 17.19 0.45 -11.21
C THR A 133 17.62 -0.97 -10.85
N ALA A 134 16.70 -1.93 -10.78
CA ALA A 134 17.00 -3.30 -10.37
C ALA A 134 17.86 -4.08 -11.39
N GLY A 135 18.03 -3.57 -12.61
CA GLY A 135 18.85 -4.19 -13.65
C GLY A 135 18.37 -5.60 -13.97
N LEU A 136 17.07 -5.75 -14.21
CA LEU A 136 16.46 -7.03 -14.56
C LEU A 136 16.78 -7.36 -16.02
N ASP A 137 17.01 -8.64 -16.29
CA ASP A 137 17.18 -9.12 -17.65
C ASP A 137 15.84 -9.05 -18.41
N GLU A 138 15.89 -8.83 -19.72
CA GLU A 138 14.70 -8.88 -20.57
C GLU A 138 14.10 -10.30 -20.55
N LEU A 139 12.79 -10.38 -20.30
CA LEU A 139 12.09 -11.65 -20.33
C LEU A 139 11.75 -12.05 -21.77
N THR A 140 12.01 -13.32 -22.11
CA THR A 140 11.40 -13.93 -23.29
C THR A 140 9.89 -14.10 -23.07
N GLU A 141 9.10 -14.17 -24.15
CA GLU A 141 7.65 -14.41 -24.08
C GLU A 141 7.31 -15.67 -23.24
N ARG A 142 8.14 -16.71 -23.36
CA ARG A 142 7.98 -17.96 -22.62
C ARG A 142 8.24 -17.78 -21.12
N GLU A 143 9.28 -17.04 -20.75
CA GLU A 143 9.61 -16.77 -19.35
C GLU A 143 8.55 -15.88 -18.70
N TYR A 144 8.14 -14.83 -19.39
CA TYR A 144 7.04 -13.96 -18.96
C TYR A 144 5.76 -14.76 -18.71
N TRP A 145 5.35 -15.62 -19.65
CA TRP A 145 4.20 -16.48 -19.49
C TRP A 145 4.33 -17.43 -18.29
N LEU A 146 5.51 -18.04 -18.11
CA LEU A 146 5.75 -18.97 -17.01
C LEU A 146 5.71 -18.27 -15.65
N LEU A 147 6.31 -17.08 -15.54
CA LEU A 147 6.27 -16.26 -14.33
C LEU A 147 4.85 -15.78 -14.00
N CYS A 148 4.06 -15.40 -15.02
CA CYS A 148 2.64 -15.09 -14.85
C CYS A 148 1.88 -16.28 -14.25
N ARG A 149 2.09 -17.49 -14.80
CA ARG A 149 1.45 -18.72 -14.27
C ARG A 149 1.93 -19.09 -12.88
N ALA A 150 3.22 -18.95 -12.60
CA ALA A 150 3.78 -19.20 -11.28
C ALA A 150 3.17 -18.24 -10.24
N ARG A 151 3.04 -16.95 -10.58
CA ARG A 151 2.36 -15.96 -9.74
C ARG A 151 0.90 -16.34 -9.47
N ASP A 152 0.17 -16.76 -10.51
CA ASP A 152 -1.22 -17.19 -10.35
C ASP A 152 -1.32 -18.36 -9.37
N VAL A 153 -0.48 -19.39 -9.50
CA VAL A 153 -0.45 -20.54 -8.56
C VAL A 153 -0.08 -20.09 -7.15
N ALA A 154 0.96 -19.26 -7.00
CA ALA A 154 1.39 -18.70 -5.71
C ALA A 154 0.36 -17.76 -5.07
N ARG A 155 -0.66 -17.32 -5.82
CA ARG A 155 -1.83 -16.62 -5.28
C ARG A 155 -2.81 -17.56 -4.60
N PHE A 156 -2.88 -18.82 -5.04
CA PHE A 156 -3.81 -19.82 -4.52
C PHE A 156 -3.21 -20.69 -3.42
N GLU A 157 -1.89 -20.86 -3.36
CA GLU A 157 -1.26 -21.67 -2.31
C GLU A 157 -1.16 -20.95 -0.95
N PRO A 158 -1.60 -21.58 0.15
CA PRO A 158 -1.35 -21.07 1.49
C PRO A 158 0.13 -21.29 1.83
N PHE A 159 0.92 -20.22 1.94
CA PHE A 159 2.17 -20.32 2.69
C PHE A 159 1.83 -20.78 4.11
N ASP A 160 2.49 -21.86 4.52
CA ASP A 160 2.13 -22.70 5.64
C ASP A 160 1.74 -21.96 6.92
N ARG A 161 0.68 -22.48 7.55
CA ARG A 161 0.15 -22.12 8.87
C ARG A 161 1.12 -22.36 10.04
N ALA A 162 2.35 -22.83 9.78
CA ALA A 162 3.28 -23.34 10.78
C ALA A 162 4.26 -22.28 11.34
N LEU A 163 4.36 -21.10 10.72
CA LEU A 163 5.02 -19.93 11.31
C LEU A 163 3.94 -18.86 11.44
N GLY A 164 3.65 -18.41 12.65
CA GLY A 164 2.51 -17.55 13.01
C GLY A 164 2.53 -16.13 12.42
N ALA A 165 2.73 -15.99 11.11
CA ALA A 165 2.53 -14.78 10.35
C ALA A 165 1.21 -14.92 9.59
N ALA A 166 0.12 -14.48 10.24
CA ALA A 166 -1.20 -14.41 9.64
C ALA A 166 -1.25 -13.32 8.55
N GLY A 167 -0.75 -13.65 7.34
CA GLY A 167 -1.10 -12.95 6.11
C GLY A 167 -2.43 -13.46 5.61
N ALA A 168 -3.53 -13.02 6.24
CA ALA A 168 -4.88 -13.41 5.88
C ALA A 168 -5.18 -13.09 4.41
N ARG A 169 -5.89 -14.02 3.78
CA ARG A 169 -6.31 -14.12 2.36
C ARG A 169 -7.18 -12.97 1.83
N GLU A 170 -7.29 -11.85 2.52
CA GLU A 170 -8.13 -10.71 2.16
C GLU A 170 -7.25 -9.49 1.94
N GLY A 171 -6.91 -9.23 0.68
CA GLY A 171 -6.08 -8.10 0.31
C GLY A 171 -5.59 -8.17 -1.13
N ARG A 172 -5.43 -9.37 -1.71
CA ARG A 172 -5.13 -9.54 -3.15
C ARG A 172 -6.40 -9.40 -3.99
N VAL A 173 -6.95 -8.19 -4.11
CA VAL A 173 -7.89 -7.79 -5.17
C VAL A 173 -7.49 -6.43 -5.72
#